data_AF-A0AAD7ZLP5-F1
#
_entry.id   AF-A0AAD7ZLP5-F1
#
_cell.length_a   1.000
_cell.length_b   1.000
_cell.length_c   1.000
_cell.angle_alpha   90.00
_cell.angle_beta   90.00
_cell.angle_gamma   90.00
#
_symmetry.space_group_name_H-M   'P 1'
#
loop_
_entity.id
_entity.type
_entity.pdbx_description
1 polymer ?
#
loop_
_entity_poly.entity_id
_entity_poly.type
_entity_poly.pdbx_seq_one_letter_code
_entity_poly.pdbx_strand_id
1 'polypeptide(L)'
;QGFKCRIKAVLLYEFPAAAEFILTWCKSIFKSKIMSRFHLLHGDLNKLYKQVPKRILPEEYGGEAGKMEVLWGAWIKKLESYNQWFSEHEKLKSDESKRHGGKFNTGDLFGFEGAFRKLELD
;
A
#
# COMPACT_ATOMS: atom_id res chain seq x y z
N GLN A 1 -7.07 -4.71 -12.93
CA GLN A 1 -5.59 -4.59 -12.90
C GLN A 1 -5.15 -4.46 -11.44
N GLY A 2 -4.27 -5.34 -10.95
CA GLY A 2 -3.74 -5.22 -9.59
C GLY A 2 -2.75 -4.06 -9.48
N PHE A 3 -2.83 -3.27 -8.42
CA PHE A 3 -1.88 -2.18 -8.16
C PHE A 3 -0.47 -2.77 -7.99
N LYS A 4 0.47 -2.46 -8.89
CA LYS A 4 1.85 -3.00 -8.89
C LYS A 4 2.74 -2.34 -7.83
N CYS A 5 2.24 -2.15 -6.61
CA CYS A 5 3.03 -1.64 -5.49
C CYS A 5 3.41 -2.77 -4.55
N ARG A 6 4.72 -2.92 -4.27
CA ARG A 6 5.21 -3.87 -3.27
C ARG A 6 5.31 -3.16 -1.91
N ILE A 7 4.29 -3.36 -1.08
CA ILE A 7 4.28 -2.86 0.30
C ILE A 7 5.53 -3.39 1.02
N LYS A 8 6.38 -2.53 1.59
CA LYS A 8 7.56 -2.98 2.36
C LYS A 8 7.22 -3.21 3.83
N ALA A 9 6.57 -2.22 4.44
CA ALA A 9 6.15 -2.22 5.83
C ALA A 9 4.92 -1.32 5.99
N VAL A 10 4.07 -1.63 6.97
CA VAL A 10 2.97 -0.79 7.45
C VAL A 10 3.20 -0.58 8.94
N LEU A 11 3.41 0.67 9.35
CA LEU A 11 3.73 1.02 10.73
C LEU A 11 2.51 1.67 11.39
N LEU A 12 2.05 1.11 12.51
CA LEU A 12 0.93 1.64 13.29
C LEU A 12 1.48 2.19 14.61
N TYR A 13 1.51 3.52 14.74
CA TYR A 13 2.14 4.22 15.87
C TYR A 13 1.25 4.27 17.10
N GLU A 14 0.21 5.10 17.05
CA GLU A 14 -0.82 5.22 18.07
C GLU A 14 -2.12 4.67 17.51
N PHE A 15 -2.69 3.66 18.16
CA PHE A 15 -3.96 3.10 17.78
C PHE A 15 -4.78 2.74 19.03
N PRO A 16 -6.10 2.95 19.01
CA PRO A 16 -6.97 2.58 20.11
C PRO A 16 -7.06 1.05 20.23
N ALA A 17 -7.47 0.53 21.39
CA ALA A 17 -7.66 -0.91 21.62
C ALA A 17 -8.59 -1.56 20.56
N ALA A 18 -9.55 -0.80 20.03
CA ALA A 18 -10.41 -1.22 18.91
C ALA A 18 -9.64 -1.61 17.63
N ALA A 19 -8.40 -1.14 17.44
CA ALA A 19 -7.60 -1.51 16.27
C ALA A 19 -7.09 -2.96 16.33
N GLU A 20 -7.06 -3.61 17.50
CA GLU A 20 -6.80 -5.06 17.58
C GLU A 20 -7.88 -5.88 16.85
N PHE A 21 -9.13 -5.40 16.89
CA PHE A 21 -10.21 -5.98 16.10
C PHE A 21 -9.96 -5.81 14.59
N ILE A 22 -9.52 -4.63 14.16
CA ILE A 22 -9.16 -4.37 12.75
C ILE A 22 -8.02 -5.28 12.30
N LEU A 23 -7.00 -5.49 13.14
CA LEU A 23 -5.90 -6.40 12.84
C LEU A 23 -6.36 -7.86 12.76
N THR A 24 -7.35 -8.25 13.55
CA THR A 24 -7.97 -9.59 13.48
C THR A 24 -8.71 -9.79 12.16
N TRP A 25 -9.44 -8.78 11.69
CA TRP A 25 -10.01 -8.77 10.35
C TRP A 25 -8.96 -8.82 9.25
N CYS A 26 -7.90 -8.02 9.37
CA CYS A 26 -6.77 -8.04 8.44
C CYS A 26 -6.14 -9.44 8.35
N LYS A 27 -5.99 -10.16 9.46
CA LYS A 27 -5.47 -11.55 9.45
C LYS A 27 -6.33 -12.53 8.65
N SER A 28 -7.65 -12.32 8.63
CA SER A 28 -8.58 -13.15 7.87
C SER A 28 -8.55 -12.83 6.37
N ILE A 29 -8.33 -11.56 6.02
CA ILE A 29 -8.38 -11.08 4.62
C ILE A 29 -7.02 -11.23 3.92
N PHE A 30 -5.91 -10.95 4.63
CA PHE A 30 -4.58 -10.90 4.04
C PHE A 30 -3.81 -12.21 4.24
N LYS A 31 -3.09 -12.64 3.18
CA LYS A 31 -2.13 -13.74 3.26
C LYS A 31 -1.05 -13.43 4.33
N SER A 32 -0.52 -14.45 4.98
CA SER A 32 0.50 -14.34 6.05
C SER A 32 1.70 -13.46 5.67
N LYS A 33 2.10 -13.49 4.38
CA LYS A 33 3.18 -12.67 3.81
C LYS A 33 2.91 -11.15 3.83
N ILE A 34 1.66 -10.74 3.73
CA ILE A 34 1.25 -9.34 3.85
C ILE A 34 1.14 -8.98 5.33
N MET A 35 0.55 -9.87 6.13
CA MET A 35 0.43 -9.68 7.58
C MET A 35 1.77 -9.51 8.29
N SER A 36 2.82 -10.21 7.86
CA SER A 36 4.15 -10.08 8.46
C SER A 36 4.82 -8.70 8.27
N ARG A 37 4.21 -7.83 7.45
CA ARG A 37 4.69 -6.46 7.19
C ARG A 37 3.99 -5.41 8.06
N PHE A 38 2.97 -5.80 8.82
CA PHE A 38 2.31 -4.91 9.77
C PHE A 38 3.10 -4.89 11.07
N HIS A 39 3.53 -3.71 11.51
CA HIS A 39 4.28 -3.50 12.73
C HIS A 39 3.52 -2.56 13.66
N LEU A 40 3.23 -3.04 14.86
CA LEU A 40 2.60 -2.26 15.93
C LEU A 40 3.69 -1.62 16.77
N LEU A 41 3.73 -0.30 16.82
CA LEU A 41 4.75 0.43 17.54
C LEU A 41 4.33 0.74 18.98
N HIS A 42 3.02 0.80 19.27
CA HIS A 42 2.47 1.10 20.59
C HIS A 42 3.06 2.39 21.21
N GLY A 43 3.15 3.46 20.42
CA GLY A 43 3.73 4.74 20.86
C GLY A 43 5.26 4.76 20.98
N ASP A 44 5.97 3.68 20.63
CA ASP A 44 7.44 3.65 20.69
C ASP A 44 8.08 4.26 19.43
N LEU A 45 8.46 5.53 19.52
CA LEU A 45 9.15 6.26 18.46
C LEU A 45 10.51 5.65 18.10
N ASN A 46 11.19 4.94 19.00
CA ASN A 46 12.47 4.33 18.68
C ASN A 46 12.32 3.21 17.64
N LYS A 47 11.20 2.47 17.67
CA LYS A 47 10.89 1.48 16.63
C LYS A 47 10.56 2.15 15.30
N LEU A 48 9.94 3.32 15.31
CA LEU A 48 9.71 4.12 14.11
C LEU A 48 11.03 4.54 13.47
N TYR A 49 11.95 5.11 14.26
CA TYR A 49 13.23 5.62 13.75
C TYR A 49 14.16 4.54 13.19
N LYS A 50 14.02 3.28 13.63
CA LYS A 50 14.72 2.13 13.04
C LYS A 50 14.28 1.82 11.61
N GLN A 51 13.05 2.16 11.26
CA GLN A 51 12.45 1.88 9.95
C GLN A 51 12.47 3.10 9.03
N VAL A 52 12.31 4.30 9.60
CA VAL A 52 12.19 5.56 8.87
C VAL A 52 13.15 6.61 9.46
N PRO A 53 14.06 7.19 8.67
CA PRO A 53 14.98 8.22 9.15
C PRO A 53 14.26 9.48 9.66
N LYS A 54 14.75 10.07 10.75
CA LYS A 54 14.19 11.31 11.35
C LYS A 54 14.12 12.49 10.39
N ARG A 55 15.14 12.63 9.53
CA ARG A 55 15.22 13.72 8.54
C ARG A 55 14.02 13.83 7.59
N ILE A 56 13.27 12.74 7.39
CA ILE A 56 12.09 12.72 6.51
C ILE A 56 10.78 12.63 7.27
N LEU A 57 10.82 12.55 8.60
CA LEU A 57 9.65 12.52 9.45
C LEU A 57 9.21 13.95 9.80
N PRO A 58 7.89 14.20 9.90
CA PRO A 58 7.36 15.45 10.42
C PRO A 58 7.79 15.73 11.87
N GLU A 59 7.78 17.00 12.26
CA GLU A 59 8.11 17.47 13.61
C GLU A 59 7.22 16.82 14.70
N GLU A 60 5.95 16.58 14.39
CA GLU A 60 4.97 15.97 15.30
C GLU A 60 5.30 14.52 15.66
N TYR A 61 6.13 13.85 14.84
CA TYR A 61 6.68 12.52 15.11
C TYR A 61 8.15 12.56 15.54
N GLY A 62 8.66 13.72 15.96
CA GLY A 62 10.05 13.92 16.41
C GLY A 62 11.08 13.90 15.28
N GLY A 63 10.67 14.25 14.06
CA GLY A 63 11.54 14.39 12.89
C GLY A 63 11.92 15.83 12.54
N GLU A 64 12.52 16.00 11.36
CA GLU A 64 13.11 17.28 10.90
C GLU A 64 12.53 17.76 9.55
N ALA A 65 11.49 17.10 9.03
CA ALA A 65 10.91 17.41 7.71
C ALA A 65 9.94 18.61 7.70
N GLY A 66 9.87 19.35 8.80
CA GLY A 66 8.91 20.43 9.02
C GLY A 66 7.56 19.94 9.57
N LYS A 67 6.62 20.87 9.70
CA LYS A 67 5.27 20.62 10.23
C LYS A 67 4.44 19.75 9.29
N MET A 68 3.68 18.82 9.87
CA MET A 68 2.77 17.93 9.14
C MET A 68 1.77 18.70 8.28
N GLU A 69 1.22 19.80 8.79
CA GLU A 69 0.22 20.60 8.07
C GLU A 69 0.75 21.17 6.74
N VAL A 70 2.03 21.57 6.71
CA VAL A 70 2.67 22.10 5.50
C VAL A 70 2.88 20.99 4.49
N LEU A 71 3.36 19.83 4.95
CA LEU A 71 3.54 18.64 4.10
C LEU A 71 2.20 18.17 3.51
N TRP A 72 1.15 18.15 4.34
CA TRP A 72 -0.20 17.81 3.94
C TRP A 72 -0.72 18.76 2.85
N GLY A 73 -0.61 20.08 3.05
CA GLY A 73 -1.02 21.07 2.06
C GLY A 73 -0.25 20.96 0.74
N ALA A 74 1.05 20.67 0.80
CA ALA A 74 1.87 20.43 -0.40
C ALA A 74 1.42 19.17 -1.16
N TRP A 75 1.08 18.09 -0.45
CA TRP A 75 0.57 16.86 -1.05
C TRP A 75 -0.80 17.05 -1.69
N ILE A 76 -1.72 17.78 -1.06
CA ILE A 76 -3.03 18.12 -1.65
C ILE A 76 -2.83 18.85 -2.98
N LYS A 77 -2.05 19.95 -2.98
CA LYS A 77 -1.79 20.73 -4.20
C LYS A 77 -1.17 19.89 -5.31
N LYS A 78 -0.28 18.96 -4.96
CA LYS A 78 0.32 18.03 -5.90
C LYS A 78 -0.70 17.04 -6.47
N LEU A 79 -1.62 16.52 -5.66
CA LEU A 79 -2.70 15.65 -6.15
C LEU A 79 -3.65 16.42 -7.07
N GLU A 80 -3.99 17.65 -6.71
CA GLU A 80 -4.83 18.54 -7.53
C GLU A 80 -4.17 18.84 -8.88
N SER A 81 -2.84 19.03 -8.93
CA SER A 81 -2.15 19.27 -10.21
C SER A 81 -2.17 18.05 -11.14
N TYR A 82 -2.37 16.84 -10.62
CA TYR A 82 -2.56 15.62 -11.41
C TYR A 82 -4.02 15.35 -11.80
N ASN A 83 -4.97 16.24 -11.50
CA ASN A 83 -6.39 16.01 -11.77
C ASN A 83 -6.68 15.63 -13.23
N GLN A 84 -6.06 16.31 -14.19
CA GLN A 84 -6.21 15.97 -15.61
C GLN A 84 -5.66 14.56 -15.92
N TRP A 85 -4.50 14.21 -15.38
CA TRP A 85 -3.91 12.88 -15.55
C TRP A 85 -4.81 11.77 -14.99
N PHE A 86 -5.42 11.99 -13.82
CA PHE A 86 -6.40 11.07 -13.23
C PHE A 86 -7.65 10.93 -14.11
N SER A 87 -8.18 12.05 -14.60
CA SER A 87 -9.36 12.08 -15.49
C SER A 87 -9.11 11.34 -16.81
N GLU A 88 -7.90 11.43 -17.35
CA GLU A 88 -7.49 10.69 -18.54
C GLU A 88 -7.31 9.20 -18.25
N HIS A 89 -6.69 8.84 -17.11
CA HIS A 89 -6.51 7.45 -16.70
C HIS A 89 -7.83 6.74 -16.41
N GLU A 90 -8.85 7.43 -15.89
CA GLU A 90 -10.17 6.84 -15.65
C GLU A 90 -10.84 6.37 -16.95
N LYS A 91 -10.56 7.03 -18.07
CA LYS A 91 -11.05 6.65 -19.40
C LYS A 91 -10.35 5.41 -19.95
N LEU A 92 -9.15 5.11 -19.46
CA LEU A 92 -8.37 3.94 -19.87
C LEU A 92 -8.87 2.69 -19.14
N LYS A 93 -9.81 1.98 -19.76
CA LYS A 93 -10.30 0.69 -19.28
C LYS A 93 -9.80 -0.43 -20.19
N SER A 94 -9.41 -1.55 -19.59
CA SER A 94 -9.13 -2.77 -20.35
C SER A 94 -10.43 -3.27 -20.99
N ASP A 95 -10.39 -3.51 -22.30
CA ASP A 95 -11.44 -4.26 -22.99
C ASP A 95 -11.29 -5.75 -22.66
N GLU A 96 -11.99 -6.23 -21.64
CA GLU A 96 -11.90 -7.61 -21.15
C GLU A 96 -12.37 -8.64 -22.19
N SER A 97 -13.09 -8.22 -23.25
CA SER A 97 -13.47 -9.13 -24.35
C SER A 97 -12.29 -9.58 -25.21
N LYS A 98 -11.19 -8.80 -25.20
CA LYS A 98 -9.97 -9.06 -25.97
C LYS A 98 -8.86 -9.74 -25.15
N ARG A 99 -9.16 -10.11 -23.89
CA ARG A 99 -8.20 -10.76 -23.02
C ARG A 99 -8.02 -12.22 -23.46
N HIS A 100 -6.80 -12.56 -23.88
CA HIS A 100 -6.44 -13.95 -24.19
C HIS A 100 -6.28 -14.75 -22.90
N GLY A 101 -6.93 -15.91 -22.81
CA GLY A 101 -7.07 -16.72 -21.59
C GLY A 101 -8.45 -16.52 -20.94
N GLY A 102 -9.18 -17.61 -20.70
CA GLY A 102 -10.57 -17.59 -20.25
C GLY A 102 -10.84 -16.84 -18.93
N LYS A 103 -12.13 -16.79 -18.54
CA LYS A 103 -12.68 -16.00 -17.42
C LYS A 103 -11.74 -15.95 -16.20
N PHE A 104 -11.46 -14.73 -15.74
CA PHE A 104 -10.65 -14.44 -14.55
C PHE A 104 -11.18 -15.21 -13.32
N ASN A 105 -10.38 -16.16 -12.80
CA ASN A 105 -10.67 -16.82 -11.54
C ASN A 105 -10.43 -15.84 -10.38
N THR A 106 -11.52 -15.38 -9.76
CA THR A 106 -11.51 -14.47 -8.61
C THR A 106 -10.88 -15.07 -7.34
N GLY A 107 -10.58 -16.38 -7.34
CA GLY A 107 -9.89 -17.07 -6.25
C GLY A 107 -8.45 -16.61 -6.00
N ASP A 108 -7.83 -15.89 -6.95
CA ASP A 108 -6.45 -15.37 -6.81
C ASP A 108 -6.38 -13.84 -6.88
N LEU A 109 -7.39 -13.16 -6.33
CA LEU A 109 -7.53 -11.69 -6.26
C LEU A 109 -6.29 -10.94 -5.70
N PHE A 110 -5.39 -11.65 -5.03
CA PHE A 110 -4.13 -11.12 -4.48
C PHE A 110 -2.86 -11.90 -4.92
N GLY A 111 -2.95 -12.81 -5.89
CA GLY A 111 -1.86 -13.66 -6.35
C GLY A 111 -1.33 -13.22 -7.71
N PHE A 112 -0.05 -12.88 -7.75
CA PHE A 112 0.77 -12.68 -8.94
C PHE A 112 0.63 -13.86 -9.94
N GLU A 113 -0.30 -13.77 -10.87
CA GLU A 113 -0.33 -14.65 -12.05
C GLU A 113 0.56 -14.03 -13.13
N GLY A 114 1.87 -14.17 -12.92
CA GLY A 114 2.89 -13.50 -13.72
C GLY A 114 4.30 -13.96 -13.38
N ALA A 115 4.49 -15.27 -13.31
CA ALA A 115 5.81 -15.87 -13.49
C ALA A 115 5.58 -17.15 -14.30
N PHE A 116 5.97 -17.09 -15.56
CA PHE A 116 6.08 -18.22 -16.45
C PHE A 116 6.89 -19.33 -15.74
N ARG A 117 6.24 -20.43 -15.33
CA ARG A 117 6.88 -21.47 -14.48
C ARG A 117 7.34 -22.71 -15.24
N LYS A 118 6.95 -22.90 -16.50
CA LYS A 118 7.49 -23.97 -17.34
C LYS A 118 7.16 -23.73 -18.82
N LEU A 119 8.16 -23.89 -19.67
CA LEU A 119 8.01 -24.15 -21.10
C LEU A 119 8.43 -25.60 -21.29
N GLU A 120 7.50 -26.45 -21.69
CA GLU A 120 7.86 -27.75 -22.25
C GLU A 120 7.82 -27.58 -23.77
N LEU A 121 8.98 -27.74 -24.38
CA LEU A 121 9.13 -27.90 -25.82
C LEU A 121 9.22 -29.40 -26.07
N ASP A 122 8.44 -29.88 -27.05
CA ASP A 122 8.62 -31.21 -27.65
C ASP A 122 9.91 -31.22 -28.48
#